data_AF-A0A956U8N6-F1
#
_entry.id   AF-A0A956U8N6-F1
#
_cell.length_a   1.000
_cell.length_b   1.000
_cell.length_c   1.000
_cell.angle_alpha   90.00
_cell.angle_beta   90.00
_cell.angle_gamma   90.00
#
_symmetry.space_group_name_H-M   'P 1'
#
loop_
_entity.id
_entity.type
_entity.pdbx_description
1 polymer ?
#
loop_
_entity_poly.entity_id
_entity_poly.type
_entity_poly.pdbx_seq_one_letter_code
_entity_poly.pdbx_strand_id
1 'polypeptide(L)'
;MHPPNMESYSKSTSYSPSFTNSGDPLLKSPRPRVKLGVLLLEARLVSSSALAVSVQQAEKTGKPLGQVLVETSRITELDLENVLEAQLLVEAGALGRQDAASALRCAREKNLPLNKVTRWLSETDKSVSSNETLLIELILESGHSQSRAVEEARRIAQEREISVAGALLKMRSLPFHNLNMVVECLKLIVDKKLDKSLAIRALKTAKESNCDLETAFEKCGIKARNTLSKIKIGDILLSARVVSEAELLSCLEASINDNRLLGELLIEAGIVSKELLDESLFLQKLCQIELLSRQHAARLIKRAQDQNKSIKYLTTELNIFRDDPATFNGAVDLLISAKLTEESSICSAVKHFCQYGMDPLHALVARNLVSIQVFRAAPVLAQQLASKKKKKEE
;
A
#
# COMPACT_ATOMS: atom_id res chain seq x y z
N MET A 1 0.00 70.32 5.04
CA MET A 1 1.27 70.73 5.66
C MET A 1 1.73 69.61 6.59
N HIS A 2 3.03 69.29 6.60
CA HIS A 2 3.74 68.37 7.52
C HIS A 2 4.69 69.19 8.42
N PRO A 3 5.31 68.60 9.47
CA PRO A 3 4.90 67.50 10.33
C PRO A 3 4.69 68.09 11.75
N PRO A 4 5.52 67.96 12.83
CA PRO A 4 6.47 66.93 13.31
C PRO A 4 5.80 66.05 14.42
N ASN A 5 6.42 65.23 15.28
CA ASN A 5 7.84 64.81 15.46
C ASN A 5 7.91 63.34 15.97
N MET A 6 9.11 62.82 16.22
CA MET A 6 9.37 61.63 17.06
C MET A 6 9.48 61.98 18.56
N GLU A 7 9.16 61.05 19.46
CA GLU A 7 10.11 60.63 20.52
C GLU A 7 9.75 59.27 21.15
N SER A 8 10.78 58.58 21.66
CA SER A 8 10.76 57.20 22.16
C SER A 8 10.33 57.10 23.63
N TYR A 9 9.69 56.00 24.05
CA TYR A 9 9.94 55.40 25.38
C TYR A 9 9.64 53.88 25.42
N SER A 10 10.15 53.23 26.46
CA SER A 10 10.36 51.77 26.58
C SER A 10 9.47 51.10 27.64
N LYS A 11 9.69 49.79 27.86
CA LYS A 11 9.10 48.87 28.87
C LYS A 11 7.79 48.19 28.42
N SER A 12 7.76 46.88 28.19
CA SER A 12 7.97 45.74 29.12
C SER A 12 6.85 45.59 30.16
N THR A 13 5.86 44.76 29.85
CA THR A 13 4.87 44.28 30.82
C THR A 13 4.61 42.79 30.59
N SER A 14 4.79 42.05 31.67
CA SER A 14 4.52 40.62 31.84
C SER A 14 3.13 40.20 31.36
N TYR A 15 3.07 39.11 30.59
CA TYR A 15 1.86 38.28 30.48
C TYR A 15 2.12 36.92 31.13
N SER A 16 1.51 36.71 32.30
CA SER A 16 1.46 35.43 33.00
C SER A 16 0.10 34.81 32.74
N PRO A 17 -0.01 33.64 32.07
CA PRO A 17 -1.25 32.88 32.05
C PRO A 17 -1.35 32.07 33.35
N SER A 18 -2.29 32.45 34.20
CA SER A 18 -2.69 31.71 35.39
C SER A 18 -3.21 30.32 35.04
N PHE A 19 -2.68 29.29 35.69
CA PHE A 19 -3.21 27.92 35.58
C PHE A 19 -4.60 27.82 36.23
N THR A 20 -5.65 27.71 35.42
CA THR A 20 -6.97 27.29 35.89
C THR A 20 -7.06 25.76 35.86
N ASN A 21 -7.38 25.15 37.01
CA ASN A 21 -7.71 23.73 37.10
C ASN A 21 -9.01 23.43 36.33
N SER A 22 -8.91 22.67 35.25
CA SER A 22 -10.02 21.90 34.66
C SER A 22 -9.47 20.53 34.26
N GLY A 23 -9.97 19.48 34.88
CA GLY A 23 -9.41 18.13 34.73
C GLY A 23 -9.85 17.42 33.46
N ASP A 24 -8.94 17.27 32.50
CA ASP A 24 -9.08 16.32 31.40
C ASP A 24 -8.36 14.99 31.72
N PRO A 25 -9.07 13.84 31.74
CA PRO A 25 -8.51 12.55 32.20
C PRO A 25 -7.65 11.82 31.14
N LEU A 26 -6.96 12.54 30.24
CA LEU A 26 -6.18 11.97 29.12
C LEU A 26 -4.67 12.23 29.18
N LEU A 27 -4.16 12.86 30.24
CA LEU A 27 -2.72 12.97 30.48
C LEU A 27 -2.13 11.62 30.93
N LYS A 28 -1.77 10.80 29.94
CA LYS A 28 -0.91 9.62 30.12
C LYS A 28 0.33 10.00 30.92
N SER A 29 0.70 9.12 31.85
CA SER A 29 1.85 9.17 32.76
C SER A 29 3.05 9.99 32.25
N PRO A 30 3.71 10.81 33.10
CA PRO A 30 4.88 11.57 32.70
C PRO A 30 5.95 10.62 32.14
N ARG A 31 6.34 10.86 30.88
CA ARG A 31 7.38 10.07 30.21
C ARG A 31 8.67 10.15 31.04
N PRO A 32 9.42 9.05 31.21
CA PRO A 32 10.63 9.06 32.02
C PRO A 32 11.66 10.00 31.39
N ARG A 33 11.95 11.13 32.06
CA ARG A 33 12.98 12.10 31.63
C ARG A 33 14.30 11.37 31.39
N VAL A 34 14.84 11.51 30.18
CA VAL A 34 16.08 10.84 29.81
C VAL A 34 17.23 11.64 30.41
N LYS A 35 17.89 11.09 31.42
CA LYS A 35 19.00 11.77 32.10
C LYS A 35 20.14 12.03 31.10
N LEU A 36 20.58 13.28 31.00
CA LEU A 36 21.71 13.76 30.16
C LEU A 36 22.91 12.80 30.15
N GLY A 37 23.33 12.34 31.34
CA GLY A 37 24.46 11.41 31.50
C GLY A 37 24.29 10.05 30.79
N VAL A 38 23.05 9.59 30.57
CA VAL A 38 22.77 8.32 29.88
C VAL A 38 22.89 8.49 28.36
N LEU A 39 22.37 9.58 27.80
CA LEU A 39 22.58 9.95 26.39
C LEU A 39 24.06 10.12 26.06
N LEU A 40 24.84 10.77 26.95
CA LEU A 40 26.29 10.95 26.80
C LEU A 40 27.05 9.60 26.75
N LEU A 41 26.63 8.61 27.55
CA LEU A 41 27.22 7.26 27.55
C LEU A 41 26.83 6.47 26.30
N GLU A 42 25.55 6.50 25.90
CA GLU A 42 25.05 5.78 24.71
C GLU A 42 25.65 6.34 23.41
N ALA A 43 25.78 7.66 23.30
CA ALA A 43 26.48 8.31 22.20
C ALA A 43 27.99 8.02 22.18
N ARG A 44 28.57 7.55 23.30
CA ARG A 44 30.01 7.39 23.57
C ARG A 44 30.80 8.71 23.58
N LEU A 45 30.14 9.82 23.93
CA LEU A 45 30.78 11.13 24.09
C LEU A 45 31.63 11.21 25.37
N VAL A 46 31.24 10.48 26.42
CA VAL A 46 31.92 10.44 27.72
C VAL A 46 32.04 9.00 28.19
N SER A 47 33.15 8.62 28.84
CA SER A 47 33.30 7.30 29.47
C SER A 47 32.57 7.23 30.81
N SER A 48 32.21 6.02 31.25
CA SER A 48 31.60 5.79 32.58
C SER A 48 32.46 6.30 33.73
N SER A 49 33.78 6.14 33.64
CA SER A 49 34.74 6.66 34.63
C SER A 49 34.82 8.19 34.63
N ALA A 50 34.86 8.83 33.46
CA ALA A 50 34.89 10.29 33.36
C ALA A 50 33.58 10.92 33.85
N LEU A 51 32.43 10.34 33.51
CA LEU A 51 31.13 10.82 33.94
C LEU A 51 30.98 10.75 35.47
N ALA A 52 31.42 9.66 36.11
CA ALA A 52 31.36 9.50 37.56
C ALA A 52 32.19 10.58 38.30
N VAL A 53 33.39 10.90 37.79
CA VAL A 53 34.22 11.98 38.34
C VAL A 53 33.54 13.35 38.15
N SER A 54 32.98 13.63 36.97
CA SER A 54 32.27 14.90 36.71
C SER A 54 30.99 15.05 37.55
N VAL A 55 30.31 13.96 37.91
CA VAL A 55 29.16 13.99 38.86
C VAL A 55 29.63 14.36 40.27
N GLN A 56 30.67 13.71 40.80
CA GLN A 56 31.21 14.07 42.12
C GLN A 56 31.74 15.51 42.16
N GLN A 57 32.33 15.99 41.06
CA GLN A 57 32.79 17.37 40.91
C GLN A 57 31.61 18.36 40.91
N ALA A 58 30.51 18.03 40.22
CA ALA A 58 29.27 18.83 40.22
C ALA A 58 28.62 18.90 41.61
N GLU A 59 28.53 17.77 42.32
CA GLU A 59 28.01 17.71 43.70
C GLU A 59 28.83 18.58 44.67
N LYS A 60 30.16 18.56 44.57
CA LYS A 60 31.05 19.37 45.43
C LYS A 60 31.06 20.86 45.10
N THR A 61 30.74 21.24 43.85
CA THR A 61 30.81 22.63 43.38
C THR A 61 29.46 23.32 43.24
N GLY A 62 28.36 22.57 43.31
CA GLY A 62 27.00 23.07 43.07
C GLY A 62 26.69 23.47 41.62
N LYS A 63 27.62 23.23 40.68
CA LYS A 63 27.46 23.55 39.26
C LYS A 63 26.67 22.47 38.51
N PRO A 64 25.93 22.81 37.44
CA PRO A 64 25.25 21.82 36.61
C PRO A 64 26.24 20.90 35.89
N LEU A 65 25.91 19.61 35.82
CA LEU A 65 26.79 18.55 35.27
C LEU A 65 27.32 18.87 33.86
N GLY A 66 26.48 19.44 32.98
CA GLY A 66 26.88 19.82 31.63
C GLY A 66 27.99 20.87 31.62
N GLN A 67 27.89 21.90 32.46
CA GLN A 67 28.93 22.92 32.60
C GLN A 67 30.23 22.33 33.14
N VAL A 68 30.16 21.43 34.13
CA VAL A 68 31.35 20.76 34.68
C VAL A 68 32.03 19.88 33.62
N LEU A 69 31.28 19.23 32.73
CA LEU A 69 31.82 18.44 31.62
C LEU A 69 32.54 19.31 30.56
N VAL A 70 32.04 20.53 30.29
CA VAL A 70 32.71 21.52 29.42
C VAL A 70 33.96 22.10 30.10
N GLU A 71 33.85 22.54 31.36
CA GLU A 71 34.97 23.09 32.14
C GLU A 71 36.12 22.09 32.33
N THR A 72 35.81 20.79 32.41
CA THR A 72 36.82 19.71 32.46
C THR A 72 37.26 19.21 31.07
N SER A 73 36.87 19.90 30.00
CA SER A 73 37.17 19.60 28.60
C SER A 73 36.85 18.15 28.18
N ARG A 74 35.81 17.55 28.80
CA ARG A 74 35.33 16.20 28.47
C ARG A 74 34.40 16.20 27.26
N ILE A 75 33.67 17.30 27.08
CA ILE A 75 32.81 17.60 25.92
C ILE A 75 33.05 19.06 25.50
N THR A 76 32.68 19.44 24.28
CA THR A 76 32.66 20.86 23.86
C THR A 76 31.31 21.51 24.16
N GLU A 77 31.23 22.84 24.08
CA GLU A 77 29.96 23.58 24.18
C GLU A 77 28.96 23.11 23.11
N LEU A 78 29.41 22.92 21.87
CA LEU A 78 28.58 22.36 20.79
C LEU A 78 28.05 20.94 21.10
N ASP A 79 28.85 20.08 21.74
CA ASP A 79 28.35 18.77 22.18
C ASP A 79 27.24 18.94 23.23
N LEU A 80 27.39 19.87 24.18
CA LEU A 80 26.42 20.12 25.22
C LEU A 80 25.10 20.65 24.64
N GLU A 81 25.17 21.61 23.72
CA GLU A 81 24.01 22.11 22.96
C GLU A 81 23.30 20.97 22.21
N ASN A 82 24.06 20.17 21.45
CA ASN A 82 23.53 19.02 20.71
C ASN A 82 22.86 18.00 21.64
N VAL A 83 23.46 17.67 22.78
CA VAL A 83 22.89 16.70 23.74
C VAL A 83 21.61 17.23 24.40
N LEU A 84 21.52 18.53 24.66
CA LEU A 84 20.31 19.17 25.18
C LEU A 84 19.18 19.18 24.13
N GLU A 85 19.49 19.53 22.88
CA GLU A 85 18.53 19.45 21.76
C GLU A 85 18.04 18.01 21.56
N ALA A 86 18.94 17.03 21.58
CA ALA A 86 18.59 15.61 21.50
C ALA A 86 17.70 15.16 22.67
N GLN A 87 18.00 15.60 23.91
CA GLN A 87 17.18 15.25 25.07
C GLN A 87 15.75 15.80 24.92
N LEU A 88 15.60 17.06 24.48
CA LEU A 88 14.28 17.67 24.22
C LEU A 88 13.50 16.91 23.14
N LEU A 89 14.14 16.53 22.04
CA LEU A 89 13.52 15.75 20.96
C LEU A 89 13.09 14.35 21.41
N VAL A 90 13.89 13.68 22.25
CA VAL A 90 13.55 12.35 22.82
C VAL A 90 12.42 12.46 23.85
N GLU A 91 12.40 13.50 24.69
CA GLU A 91 11.30 13.74 25.64
C GLU A 91 9.98 14.07 24.91
N ALA A 92 10.04 14.89 23.85
CA ALA A 92 8.92 15.16 22.93
C ALA A 92 8.49 13.90 22.16
N GLY A 93 9.37 12.91 22.00
CA GLY A 93 9.13 11.69 21.22
C GLY A 93 9.25 11.90 19.71
N ALA A 94 9.93 12.96 19.28
CA ALA A 94 10.24 13.26 17.89
C ALA A 94 11.51 12.54 17.39
N LEU A 95 12.33 12.00 18.30
CA LEU A 95 13.55 11.27 17.99
C LEU A 95 13.64 10.03 18.90
N GLY A 96 13.96 8.86 18.33
CA GLY A 96 14.20 7.65 19.11
C GLY A 96 15.51 7.74 19.88
N ARG A 97 15.62 7.03 21.01
CA ARG A 97 16.78 7.13 21.91
C ARG A 97 18.07 6.57 21.28
N GLN A 98 17.98 5.52 20.48
CA GLN A 98 19.13 4.97 19.74
C GLN A 98 19.55 5.92 18.61
N ASP A 99 18.59 6.56 17.96
CA ASP A 99 18.80 7.50 16.85
C ASP A 99 19.39 8.82 17.36
N ALA A 100 18.99 9.27 18.55
CA ALA A 100 19.65 10.36 19.27
C ALA A 100 21.13 10.02 19.57
N ALA A 101 21.42 8.81 20.04
CA ALA A 101 22.80 8.39 20.33
C ALA A 101 23.68 8.29 19.08
N SER A 102 23.14 7.86 17.93
CA SER A 102 23.86 7.84 16.65
C SER A 102 24.03 9.24 16.05
N ALA A 103 22.99 10.08 16.10
CA ALA A 103 23.02 11.48 15.67
C ALA A 103 24.09 12.28 16.43
N LEU A 104 24.13 12.14 17.76
CA LEU A 104 25.13 12.81 18.60
C LEU A 104 26.57 12.39 18.28
N ARG A 105 26.79 11.13 17.91
CA ARG A 105 28.12 10.64 17.49
C ARG A 105 28.51 11.22 16.13
N CYS A 106 27.61 11.22 15.16
CA CYS A 106 27.83 11.84 13.84
C CYS A 106 28.07 13.36 13.95
N ALA A 107 27.33 14.04 14.84
CA ALA A 107 27.53 15.46 15.16
C ALA A 107 28.93 15.73 15.72
N ARG A 108 29.44 14.86 16.60
CA ARG A 108 30.80 14.94 17.14
C ARG A 108 31.87 14.71 16.07
N GLU A 109 31.74 13.65 15.29
CA GLU A 109 32.70 13.28 14.24
C GLU A 109 32.82 14.35 13.14
N LYS A 110 31.71 15.00 12.79
CA LYS A 110 31.66 16.05 11.75
C LYS A 110 31.73 17.48 12.29
N ASN A 111 31.74 17.67 13.62
CA ASN A 111 31.67 18.96 14.30
C ASN A 111 30.50 19.84 13.79
N LEU A 112 29.28 19.29 13.80
CA LEU A 112 28.06 19.93 13.29
C LEU A 112 26.99 20.09 14.38
N PRO A 113 26.12 21.11 14.30
CA PRO A 113 24.94 21.22 15.15
C PRO A 113 23.92 20.12 14.83
N LEU A 114 23.20 19.65 15.85
CA LEU A 114 22.29 18.52 15.75
C LEU A 114 21.21 18.77 14.72
N ASN A 115 20.64 19.98 14.61
CA ASN A 115 19.66 20.34 13.59
C ASN A 115 20.10 20.07 12.12
N LYS A 116 21.41 20.09 11.82
CA LYS A 116 21.94 19.69 10.50
C LYS A 116 22.10 18.18 10.42
N VAL A 117 22.47 17.51 11.50
CA VAL A 117 22.61 16.05 11.53
C VAL A 117 21.26 15.35 11.52
N THR A 118 20.24 15.86 12.21
CA THR A 118 18.85 15.40 12.11
C THR A 118 18.26 15.72 10.75
N ARG A 119 18.71 16.78 10.06
CA ARG A 119 18.37 16.99 8.65
C ARG A 119 18.98 15.90 7.76
N TRP A 120 20.28 15.60 7.88
CA TRP A 120 20.96 14.53 7.13
C TRP A 120 20.42 13.13 7.47
N LEU A 121 20.05 12.91 8.73
CA LEU A 121 19.34 11.71 9.15
C LEU A 121 17.93 11.72 8.58
N SER A 122 17.17 12.82 8.60
CA SER A 122 15.87 12.91 7.90
C SER A 122 15.96 12.88 6.37
N GLU A 123 17.13 13.09 5.79
CA GLU A 123 17.42 12.90 4.36
C GLU A 123 17.89 11.46 4.07
N THR A 124 18.06 10.63 5.11
CA THR A 124 18.23 9.17 5.03
C THR A 124 17.07 8.36 5.66
N ASP A 125 16.24 8.98 6.52
CA ASP A 125 15.01 8.48 7.19
C ASP A 125 13.72 9.10 6.62
N LYS A 126 13.81 10.11 5.72
CA LYS A 126 12.97 10.09 4.51
C LYS A 126 13.47 8.92 3.66
N SER A 127 13.20 7.74 4.18
CA SER A 127 13.49 6.46 3.58
C SER A 127 13.01 6.54 2.13
N VAL A 128 13.98 6.50 1.21
CA VAL A 128 13.83 5.65 0.03
C VAL A 128 13.29 4.35 0.62
N SER A 129 12.00 4.08 0.37
CA SER A 129 11.31 2.98 1.06
C SER A 129 12.20 1.75 0.97
N SER A 130 12.30 0.91 2.00
CA SER A 130 13.08 -0.34 1.87
C SER A 130 12.61 -1.15 0.64
N ASN A 131 11.34 -0.96 0.27
CA ASN A 131 10.72 -1.50 -0.93
C ASN A 131 11.08 -0.73 -2.22
N GLU A 132 11.34 0.59 -2.20
CA GLU A 132 11.86 1.36 -3.34
C GLU A 132 13.33 0.99 -3.63
N THR A 133 14.17 0.89 -2.59
CA THR A 133 15.54 0.37 -2.74
C THR A 133 15.49 -1.05 -3.32
N LEU A 134 14.64 -1.92 -2.77
CA LEU A 134 14.46 -3.28 -3.27
C LEU A 134 13.89 -3.32 -4.70
N LEU A 135 12.98 -2.41 -5.08
CA LEU A 135 12.47 -2.27 -6.45
C LEU A 135 13.62 -1.93 -7.42
N ILE A 136 14.45 -0.94 -7.06
CA ILE A 136 15.62 -0.51 -7.83
C ILE A 136 16.62 -1.67 -7.96
N GLU A 137 16.94 -2.36 -6.85
CA GLU A 137 17.80 -3.55 -6.85
C GLU A 137 17.27 -4.65 -7.76
N LEU A 138 15.97 -4.99 -7.67
CA LEU A 138 15.35 -5.99 -8.54
C LEU A 138 15.46 -5.59 -10.03
N ILE A 139 15.24 -4.33 -10.39
CA ILE A 139 15.34 -3.83 -11.78
C ILE A 139 16.77 -3.94 -12.30
N LEU A 140 17.77 -3.59 -11.48
CA LEU A 140 19.18 -3.60 -11.86
C LEU A 140 19.75 -5.02 -11.89
N GLU A 141 19.52 -5.84 -10.86
CA GLU A 141 20.06 -7.21 -10.76
C GLU A 141 19.43 -8.18 -11.76
N SER A 142 18.15 -8.01 -12.11
CA SER A 142 17.53 -8.74 -13.22
C SER A 142 17.89 -8.16 -14.61
N GLY A 143 18.65 -7.07 -14.65
CA GLY A 143 19.14 -6.42 -15.86
C GLY A 143 18.03 -5.79 -16.72
N HIS A 144 16.87 -5.46 -16.13
CA HIS A 144 15.76 -4.86 -16.87
C HIS A 144 16.09 -3.46 -17.36
N SER A 145 16.75 -2.63 -16.54
CA SER A 145 17.23 -1.30 -16.92
C SER A 145 18.69 -1.07 -16.47
N GLN A 146 19.28 0.03 -16.93
CA GLN A 146 20.64 0.44 -16.59
C GLN A 146 20.64 1.43 -15.42
N SER A 147 21.70 1.40 -14.61
CA SER A 147 21.89 2.29 -13.45
C SER A 147 21.60 3.77 -13.75
N ARG A 148 22.12 4.32 -14.87
CA ARG A 148 21.85 5.71 -15.29
C ARG A 148 20.36 6.01 -15.51
N ALA A 149 19.61 5.09 -16.12
CA ALA A 149 18.20 5.30 -16.43
C ALA A 149 17.31 5.21 -15.17
N VAL A 150 17.68 4.35 -14.22
CA VAL A 150 17.00 4.23 -12.93
C VAL A 150 17.33 5.42 -12.02
N GLU A 151 18.56 5.93 -12.03
CA GLU A 151 18.96 7.13 -11.29
C GLU A 151 18.18 8.38 -11.76
N GLU A 152 18.09 8.59 -13.08
CA GLU A 152 17.30 9.69 -13.64
C GLU A 152 15.80 9.52 -13.35
N ALA A 153 15.27 8.29 -13.39
CA ALA A 153 13.90 8.03 -12.98
C ALA A 153 13.65 8.34 -11.49
N ARG A 154 14.58 8.00 -10.60
CA ARG A 154 14.51 8.34 -9.17
C ARG A 154 14.55 9.86 -8.96
N ARG A 155 15.38 10.58 -9.72
CA ARG A 155 15.40 12.04 -9.70
C ARG A 155 14.05 12.63 -10.13
N ILE A 156 13.46 12.15 -11.23
CA ILE A 156 12.14 12.59 -11.70
C ILE A 156 11.03 12.21 -10.71
N ALA A 157 11.13 11.06 -10.05
CA ALA A 157 10.23 10.62 -8.98
C ALA A 157 10.23 11.61 -7.80
N GLN A 158 11.42 12.01 -7.34
CA GLN A 158 11.60 13.00 -6.27
C GLN A 158 11.16 14.42 -6.68
N GLU A 159 11.52 14.88 -7.88
CA GLU A 159 11.18 16.23 -8.37
C GLU A 159 9.68 16.42 -8.65
N ARG A 160 8.92 15.33 -8.89
CA ARG A 160 7.51 15.38 -9.29
C ARG A 160 6.54 14.66 -8.35
N GLU A 161 7.04 14.17 -7.21
CA GLU A 161 6.28 13.40 -6.22
C GLU A 161 5.51 12.22 -6.85
N ILE A 162 6.19 11.45 -7.72
CA ILE A 162 5.64 10.24 -8.36
C ILE A 162 6.45 8.99 -8.01
N SER A 163 5.82 7.83 -8.22
CA SER A 163 6.45 6.50 -8.09
C SER A 163 7.64 6.30 -9.03
N VAL A 164 8.58 5.40 -8.66
CA VAL A 164 9.78 5.14 -9.47
C VAL A 164 9.42 4.37 -10.74
N ALA A 165 8.53 3.38 -10.68
CA ALA A 165 8.00 2.73 -11.88
C ALA A 165 7.16 3.72 -12.72
N GLY A 166 6.43 4.65 -12.11
CA GLY A 166 5.73 5.72 -12.82
C GLY A 166 6.67 6.64 -13.59
N ALA A 167 7.83 6.99 -13.01
CA ALA A 167 8.88 7.73 -13.70
C ALA A 167 9.52 6.91 -14.84
N LEU A 168 9.90 5.65 -14.58
CA LEU A 168 10.48 4.73 -15.57
C LEU A 168 9.54 4.50 -16.78
N LEU A 169 8.24 4.39 -16.54
CA LEU A 169 7.22 4.28 -17.60
C LEU A 169 7.08 5.58 -18.39
N LYS A 170 7.03 6.74 -17.72
CA LYS A 170 6.97 8.07 -18.38
C LYS A 170 8.20 8.33 -19.25
N MET A 171 9.38 7.93 -18.80
CA MET A 171 10.63 7.98 -19.58
C MET A 171 10.68 6.96 -20.73
N ARG A 172 9.72 6.02 -20.80
CA ARG A 172 9.73 4.85 -21.70
C ARG A 172 10.99 3.99 -21.55
N SER A 173 11.65 4.02 -20.39
CA SER A 173 12.82 3.19 -20.11
C SER A 173 12.44 1.73 -19.89
N LEU A 174 11.23 1.47 -19.39
CA LEU A 174 10.68 0.13 -19.21
C LEU A 174 9.20 0.10 -19.60
N PRO A 175 8.74 -0.95 -20.31
CA PRO A 175 7.33 -1.12 -20.63
C PRO A 175 6.54 -1.55 -19.38
N PHE A 176 5.24 -1.21 -19.34
CA PHE A 176 4.35 -1.52 -18.23
C PHE A 176 4.36 -3.00 -17.83
N HIS A 177 4.34 -3.93 -18.81
CA HIS A 177 4.40 -5.37 -18.54
C HIS A 177 5.59 -5.76 -17.66
N ASN A 178 6.79 -5.27 -17.98
CA ASN A 178 8.00 -5.58 -17.23
C ASN A 178 7.98 -4.97 -15.83
N LEU A 179 7.54 -3.70 -15.72
CA LEU A 179 7.39 -3.04 -14.41
C LEU A 179 6.37 -3.75 -13.52
N ASN A 180 5.24 -4.18 -14.08
CA ASN A 180 4.22 -4.93 -13.35
C ASN A 180 4.75 -6.28 -12.82
N MET A 181 5.58 -6.99 -13.59
CA MET A 181 6.26 -8.20 -13.10
C MET A 181 7.22 -7.90 -11.93
N VAL A 182 7.99 -6.82 -12.01
CA VAL A 182 8.91 -6.42 -10.91
C VAL A 182 8.12 -6.03 -9.66
N VAL A 183 7.08 -5.21 -9.79
CA VAL A 183 6.22 -4.77 -8.66
C VAL A 183 5.46 -5.95 -8.05
N GLU A 184 5.05 -6.94 -8.85
CA GLU A 184 4.49 -8.19 -8.33
C GLU A 184 5.52 -9.02 -7.57
N CYS A 185 6.73 -9.21 -8.10
CA CYS A 185 7.83 -9.84 -7.37
C CYS A 185 8.13 -9.12 -6.05
N LEU A 186 8.19 -7.79 -6.06
CA LEU A 186 8.37 -6.97 -4.86
C LEU A 186 7.29 -7.27 -3.81
N LYS A 187 6.01 -7.28 -4.22
CA LYS A 187 4.90 -7.64 -3.33
C LYS A 187 5.06 -9.03 -2.72
N LEU A 188 5.51 -10.02 -3.51
CA LEU A 188 5.73 -11.39 -3.00
C LEU A 188 6.90 -11.50 -2.02
N ILE A 189 7.93 -10.65 -2.16
CA ILE A 189 9.04 -10.57 -1.21
C ILE A 189 8.58 -9.87 0.10
N VAL A 190 7.82 -8.78 0.01
CA VAL A 190 7.25 -8.08 1.17
C VAL A 190 6.27 -8.97 1.94
N ASP A 191 5.44 -9.75 1.23
CA ASP A 191 4.58 -10.81 1.77
C ASP A 191 5.37 -12.00 2.39
N LYS A 192 6.71 -12.04 2.27
CA LYS A 192 7.61 -13.14 2.69
C LYS A 192 7.29 -14.49 2.03
N LYS A 193 6.73 -14.47 0.81
CA LYS A 193 6.37 -15.66 0.02
C LYS A 193 7.44 -16.04 -1.02
N LEU A 194 8.40 -15.15 -1.27
CA LEU A 194 9.42 -15.29 -2.31
C LEU A 194 10.75 -14.68 -1.85
N ASP A 195 11.85 -15.41 -2.02
CA ASP A 195 13.19 -14.87 -1.74
C ASP A 195 13.66 -13.94 -2.87
N LYS A 196 14.39 -12.87 -2.51
CA LYS A 196 14.95 -11.89 -3.47
C LYS A 196 15.73 -12.56 -4.62
N SER A 197 16.59 -13.54 -4.30
CA SER A 197 17.41 -14.26 -5.28
C SER A 197 16.57 -15.08 -6.28
N LEU A 198 15.47 -15.68 -5.83
CA LEU A 198 14.52 -16.40 -6.66
C LEU A 198 13.72 -15.44 -7.55
N ALA A 199 13.31 -14.28 -7.02
CA ALA A 199 12.65 -13.23 -7.79
C ALA A 199 13.54 -12.70 -8.92
N ILE A 200 14.81 -12.40 -8.66
CA ILE A 200 15.77 -11.95 -9.69
C ILE A 200 15.93 -13.01 -10.78
N ARG A 201 16.08 -14.29 -10.41
CA ARG A 201 16.18 -15.38 -11.38
C ARG A 201 14.93 -15.49 -12.25
N ALA A 202 13.75 -15.43 -11.65
CA ALA A 202 12.48 -15.48 -12.37
C ALA A 202 12.31 -14.28 -13.32
N LEU A 203 12.61 -13.06 -12.86
CA LEU A 203 12.58 -11.85 -13.70
C LEU A 203 13.58 -11.96 -14.87
N LYS A 204 14.79 -12.47 -14.64
CA LYS A 204 15.77 -12.71 -15.70
C LYS A 204 15.27 -13.74 -16.73
N THR A 205 14.69 -14.85 -16.28
CA THR A 205 14.07 -15.86 -17.16
C THR A 205 12.88 -15.29 -17.94
N ALA A 206 12.03 -14.48 -17.30
CA ALA A 206 10.90 -13.80 -17.95
C ALA A 206 11.38 -12.89 -19.08
N LYS A 207 12.45 -12.12 -18.85
CA LYS A 207 13.10 -11.25 -19.84
C LYS A 207 13.73 -12.04 -20.99
N GLU A 208 14.51 -13.08 -20.69
CA GLU A 208 15.22 -13.89 -21.69
C GLU A 208 14.28 -14.73 -22.56
N SER A 209 13.19 -15.23 -21.97
CA SER A 209 12.16 -16.02 -22.68
C SER A 209 11.01 -15.20 -23.24
N ASN A 210 10.95 -13.89 -22.96
CA ASN A 210 9.82 -12.99 -23.24
C ASN A 210 8.46 -13.60 -22.86
N CYS A 211 8.30 -14.00 -21.60
CA CYS A 211 7.14 -14.76 -21.12
C CYS A 211 6.62 -14.28 -19.75
N ASP A 212 5.33 -14.48 -19.49
CA ASP A 212 4.66 -14.06 -18.26
C ASP A 212 5.32 -14.62 -16.98
N LEU A 213 5.21 -13.87 -15.88
CA LEU A 213 5.80 -14.21 -14.59
C LEU A 213 5.39 -15.61 -14.07
N GLU A 214 4.16 -16.06 -14.32
CA GLU A 214 3.72 -17.43 -13.97
C GLU A 214 4.59 -18.49 -14.67
N THR A 215 4.79 -18.36 -15.98
CA THR A 215 5.61 -19.30 -16.76
C THR A 215 7.10 -19.21 -16.40
N ALA A 216 7.58 -18.03 -16.00
CA ALA A 216 8.94 -17.85 -15.51
C ALA A 216 9.15 -18.50 -14.13
N PHE A 217 8.15 -18.45 -13.24
CA PHE A 217 8.15 -19.19 -11.98
C PHE A 217 8.10 -20.70 -12.18
N GLU A 218 7.26 -21.20 -13.10
CA GLU A 218 7.23 -22.63 -13.45
C GLU A 218 8.60 -23.13 -13.95
N LYS A 219 9.25 -22.39 -14.87
CA LYS A 219 10.63 -22.66 -15.33
C LYS A 219 11.66 -22.62 -14.19
N CYS A 220 11.44 -21.76 -13.18
CA CYS A 220 12.29 -21.68 -12.00
C CYS A 220 12.00 -22.75 -10.93
N GLY A 221 11.06 -23.67 -11.16
CA GLY A 221 10.65 -24.72 -10.22
C GLY A 221 9.74 -24.22 -9.08
N ILE A 222 9.23 -22.99 -9.17
CA ILE A 222 8.42 -22.35 -8.14
C ILE A 222 6.94 -22.66 -8.42
N LYS A 223 6.27 -23.36 -7.50
CA LYS A 223 4.84 -23.73 -7.62
C LYS A 223 3.93 -22.53 -7.33
N ALA A 224 3.95 -21.52 -8.20
CA ALA A 224 3.22 -20.26 -8.03
C ALA A 224 1.68 -20.34 -8.20
N ARG A 225 1.12 -21.53 -8.46
CA ARG A 225 -0.31 -21.78 -8.79
C ARG A 225 -1.34 -21.21 -7.80
N ASN A 226 -0.95 -21.01 -6.54
CA ASN A 226 -1.84 -20.46 -5.50
C ASN A 226 -1.48 -19.00 -5.13
N THR A 227 -0.41 -18.45 -5.69
CA THR A 227 0.15 -17.15 -5.32
C THR A 227 -0.29 -16.06 -6.30
N LEU A 228 -0.42 -16.40 -7.59
CA LEU A 228 -0.87 -15.49 -8.64
C LEU A 228 -2.38 -15.68 -8.85
N SER A 229 -3.20 -14.71 -8.42
CA SER A 229 -4.64 -14.75 -8.69
C SER A 229 -4.91 -14.54 -10.18
N LYS A 230 -5.52 -15.53 -10.86
CA LYS A 230 -5.75 -15.54 -12.32
C LYS A 230 -6.44 -14.30 -12.91
N ILE A 231 -7.18 -13.54 -12.09
CA ILE A 231 -7.84 -12.29 -12.49
C ILE A 231 -7.76 -11.30 -11.32
N LYS A 232 -6.95 -10.24 -11.48
CA LYS A 232 -6.84 -9.14 -10.52
C LYS A 232 -7.81 -8.02 -10.88
N ILE A 233 -8.21 -7.24 -9.88
CA ILE A 233 -9.05 -6.05 -10.08
C ILE A 233 -8.37 -5.01 -10.98
N GLY A 234 -7.06 -4.79 -10.81
CA GLY A 234 -6.27 -3.87 -11.63
C GLY A 234 -6.32 -4.20 -13.12
N ASP A 235 -6.20 -5.48 -13.50
CA ASP A 235 -6.27 -5.91 -14.90
C ASP A 235 -7.62 -5.58 -15.54
N ILE A 236 -8.72 -5.70 -14.78
CA ILE A 236 -10.06 -5.37 -15.24
C ILE A 236 -10.22 -3.85 -15.39
N LEU A 237 -9.75 -3.06 -14.40
CA LEU A 237 -9.83 -1.60 -14.41
C LEU A 237 -8.99 -0.97 -15.54
N LEU A 238 -7.78 -1.50 -15.80
CA LEU A 238 -6.98 -1.16 -16.97
C LEU A 238 -7.70 -1.52 -18.28
N SER A 239 -8.27 -2.73 -18.36
CA SER A 239 -9.03 -3.16 -19.55
C SER A 239 -10.26 -2.29 -19.81
N ALA A 240 -10.88 -1.75 -18.75
CA ALA A 240 -11.98 -0.79 -18.83
C ALA A 240 -11.53 0.62 -19.23
N ARG A 241 -10.23 0.93 -19.14
CA ARG A 241 -9.63 2.27 -19.24
C ARG A 241 -10.16 3.26 -18.20
N VAL A 242 -10.51 2.78 -17.01
CA VAL A 242 -10.86 3.62 -15.85
C VAL A 242 -9.60 4.03 -15.07
N VAL A 243 -8.58 3.18 -15.07
CA VAL A 243 -7.25 3.45 -14.51
C VAL A 243 -6.23 3.35 -15.64
N SER A 244 -5.20 4.21 -15.64
CA SER A 244 -4.06 4.12 -16.57
C SER A 244 -2.91 3.28 -16.00
N GLU A 245 -1.98 2.86 -16.86
CA GLU A 245 -0.78 2.09 -16.48
C GLU A 245 0.09 2.82 -15.43
N ALA A 246 0.24 4.14 -15.57
CA ALA A 246 1.05 4.95 -14.66
C ALA A 246 0.39 5.16 -13.29
N GLU A 247 -0.94 5.35 -13.27
CA GLU A 247 -1.73 5.43 -12.04
C GLU A 247 -1.72 4.11 -11.29
N LEU A 248 -1.97 2.98 -11.99
CA LEU A 248 -1.97 1.67 -11.34
C LEU A 248 -0.61 1.33 -10.71
N LEU A 249 0.50 1.55 -11.43
CA LEU A 249 1.84 1.34 -10.87
C LEU A 249 2.11 2.23 -9.65
N SER A 250 1.66 3.49 -9.68
CA SER A 250 1.84 4.41 -8.56
C SER A 250 1.04 3.99 -7.33
N CYS A 251 -0.23 3.61 -7.50
CA CYS A 251 -1.05 3.08 -6.42
C CYS A 251 -0.57 1.71 -5.92
N LEU A 252 0.03 0.88 -6.79
CA LEU A 252 0.65 -0.39 -6.39
C LEU A 252 1.91 -0.18 -5.55
N GLU A 253 2.83 0.71 -5.95
CA GLU A 253 4.00 1.05 -5.12
C GLU A 253 3.60 1.62 -3.76
N ALA A 254 2.66 2.58 -3.74
CA ALA A 254 2.10 3.10 -2.50
C ALA A 254 1.46 2.00 -1.64
N SER A 255 0.72 1.05 -2.24
CA SER A 255 0.10 -0.07 -1.50
C SER A 255 1.13 -0.97 -0.82
N ILE A 256 2.31 -1.14 -1.42
CA ILE A 256 3.40 -1.94 -0.88
C ILE A 256 4.19 -1.16 0.18
N ASN A 257 4.41 0.14 -0.01
CA ASN A 257 5.08 1.02 0.94
C ASN A 257 4.28 1.20 2.24
N ASP A 258 2.99 1.52 2.11
CA ASP A 258 2.12 1.80 3.26
C ASP A 258 1.51 0.52 3.87
N ASN A 259 1.70 -0.63 3.21
CA ASN A 259 1.04 -1.92 3.52
C ASN A 259 -0.51 -1.80 3.54
N ARG A 260 -1.07 -1.17 2.51
CA ARG A 260 -2.50 -0.83 2.38
C ARG A 260 -3.17 -1.58 1.22
N LEU A 261 -4.50 -1.59 1.22
CA LEU A 261 -5.26 -2.17 0.11
C LEU A 261 -5.22 -1.23 -1.11
N LEU A 262 -4.82 -1.76 -2.27
CA LEU A 262 -4.81 -1.03 -3.55
C LEU A 262 -6.15 -0.32 -3.84
N GLY A 263 -7.28 -0.94 -3.47
CA GLY A 263 -8.60 -0.36 -3.65
C GLY A 263 -8.83 0.94 -2.86
N GLU A 264 -8.30 1.05 -1.64
CA GLU A 264 -8.40 2.27 -0.83
C GLU A 264 -7.61 3.42 -1.49
N LEU A 265 -6.39 3.13 -1.94
CA LEU A 265 -5.53 4.12 -2.60
C LEU A 265 -6.09 4.59 -3.95
N LEU A 266 -6.80 3.73 -4.68
CA LEU A 266 -7.51 4.12 -5.91
C LEU A 266 -8.70 5.06 -5.62
N ILE A 267 -9.32 4.96 -4.45
CA ILE A 267 -10.38 5.88 -4.00
C ILE A 267 -9.77 7.20 -3.52
N GLU A 268 -8.71 7.16 -2.71
CA GLU A 268 -8.03 8.35 -2.19
C GLU A 268 -7.38 9.20 -3.28
N ALA A 269 -6.82 8.56 -4.32
CA ALA A 269 -6.33 9.23 -5.51
C ALA A 269 -7.46 9.78 -6.42
N GLY A 270 -8.74 9.58 -6.07
CA GLY A 270 -9.89 10.07 -6.82
C GLY A 270 -10.16 9.37 -8.16
N ILE A 271 -9.49 8.24 -8.43
CA ILE A 271 -9.53 7.55 -9.73
C ILE A 271 -10.79 6.69 -9.86
N VAL A 272 -11.23 6.08 -8.75
CA VAL A 272 -12.37 5.16 -8.71
C VAL A 272 -13.27 5.52 -7.54
N SER A 273 -14.59 5.63 -7.75
CA SER A 273 -15.53 5.81 -6.64
C SER A 273 -15.65 4.52 -5.81
N LYS A 274 -15.99 4.64 -4.52
CA LYS A 274 -16.20 3.46 -3.66
C LYS A 274 -17.24 2.51 -4.24
N GLU A 275 -18.34 3.05 -4.76
CA GLU A 275 -19.41 2.28 -5.40
C GLU A 275 -18.91 1.50 -6.62
N LEU A 276 -18.15 2.16 -7.51
CA LEU A 276 -17.58 1.51 -8.69
C LEU A 276 -16.55 0.44 -8.31
N LEU A 277 -15.76 0.65 -7.24
CA LEU A 277 -14.82 -0.34 -6.74
C LEU A 277 -15.54 -1.57 -6.20
N ASP A 278 -16.54 -1.40 -5.33
CA ASP A 278 -17.32 -2.49 -4.74
C ASP A 278 -18.02 -3.33 -5.82
N GLU A 279 -18.60 -2.68 -6.83
CA GLU A 279 -19.19 -3.35 -7.98
C GLU A 279 -18.14 -4.02 -8.89
N SER A 280 -16.97 -3.42 -9.08
CA SER A 280 -15.87 -4.02 -9.85
C SER A 280 -15.28 -5.26 -9.14
N LEU A 281 -15.20 -5.25 -7.80
CA LEU A 281 -14.83 -6.42 -7.00
C LEU A 281 -15.88 -7.53 -7.08
N PHE A 282 -17.17 -7.19 -7.19
CA PHE A 282 -18.21 -8.17 -7.48
C PHE A 282 -18.03 -8.79 -8.87
N LEU A 283 -17.81 -7.98 -9.91
CA LEU A 283 -17.51 -8.50 -11.26
C LEU A 283 -16.23 -9.35 -11.29
N GLN A 284 -15.19 -9.01 -10.52
CA GLN A 284 -13.98 -9.82 -10.38
C GLN A 284 -14.30 -11.23 -9.87
N LYS A 285 -15.18 -11.37 -8.87
CA LYS A 285 -15.66 -12.68 -8.37
C LYS A 285 -16.40 -13.46 -9.46
N LEU A 286 -17.29 -12.80 -10.22
CA LEU A 286 -18.00 -13.43 -11.36
C LEU A 286 -17.05 -13.89 -12.49
N CYS A 287 -15.95 -13.18 -12.69
CA CYS A 287 -14.90 -13.59 -13.63
C CYS A 287 -14.07 -14.78 -13.11
N GLN A 288 -13.80 -14.86 -11.80
CA GLN A 288 -13.05 -15.97 -11.20
C GLN A 288 -13.81 -17.31 -11.26
N ILE A 289 -15.15 -17.28 -11.22
CA ILE A 289 -16.01 -18.47 -11.40
C ILE A 289 -16.38 -18.75 -12.87
N GLU A 290 -15.76 -18.04 -13.82
CA GLU A 290 -16.01 -18.14 -15.27
C GLU A 290 -17.47 -17.88 -15.73
N LEU A 291 -18.28 -17.20 -14.91
CA LEU A 291 -19.65 -16.81 -15.29
C LEU A 291 -19.64 -15.57 -16.21
N LEU A 292 -18.66 -14.68 -16.04
CA LEU A 292 -18.52 -13.46 -16.84
C LEU A 292 -17.11 -13.34 -17.41
N SER A 293 -16.96 -13.05 -18.71
CA SER A 293 -15.62 -12.86 -19.28
C SER A 293 -15.03 -11.48 -18.92
N ARG A 294 -13.69 -11.41 -18.79
CA ARG A 294 -12.95 -10.17 -18.46
C ARG A 294 -13.34 -8.98 -19.36
N GLN A 295 -13.58 -9.24 -20.66
CA GLN A 295 -14.00 -8.22 -21.63
C GLN A 295 -15.45 -7.73 -21.45
N HIS A 296 -16.34 -8.56 -20.89
CA HIS A 296 -17.69 -8.12 -20.53
C HIS A 296 -17.65 -7.27 -19.26
N ALA A 297 -16.93 -7.70 -18.23
CA ALA A 297 -16.71 -6.93 -17.00
C ALA A 297 -16.11 -5.54 -17.29
N ALA A 298 -15.04 -5.48 -18.10
CA ALA A 298 -14.40 -4.23 -18.49
C ALA A 298 -15.35 -3.26 -19.22
N ARG A 299 -16.22 -3.77 -20.12
CA ARG A 299 -17.22 -2.96 -20.82
C ARG A 299 -18.33 -2.46 -19.89
N LEU A 300 -18.72 -3.22 -18.87
CA LEU A 300 -19.69 -2.79 -17.86
C LEU A 300 -19.13 -1.65 -17.01
N ILE A 301 -17.93 -1.84 -16.47
CA ILE A 301 -17.23 -0.85 -15.65
C ILE A 301 -17.03 0.45 -16.43
N LYS A 302 -16.61 0.35 -17.70
CA LYS A 302 -16.48 1.53 -18.55
C LYS A 302 -17.82 2.26 -18.74
N ARG A 303 -18.90 1.53 -19.05
CA ARG A 303 -20.24 2.16 -19.22
C ARG A 303 -20.79 2.75 -17.93
N ALA A 304 -20.48 2.16 -16.79
CA ALA A 304 -20.86 2.69 -15.48
C ALA A 304 -20.21 4.05 -15.24
N GLN A 305 -18.90 4.16 -15.52
CA GLN A 305 -18.16 5.41 -15.45
C GLN A 305 -18.64 6.43 -16.50
N ASP A 306 -18.75 6.04 -17.78
CA ASP A 306 -19.15 6.92 -18.89
C ASP A 306 -20.59 7.49 -18.72
N GLN A 307 -21.51 6.73 -18.12
CA GLN A 307 -22.92 7.13 -17.94
C GLN A 307 -23.26 7.58 -16.52
N ASN A 308 -22.31 7.50 -15.58
CA ASN A 308 -22.51 7.68 -14.14
C ASN A 308 -23.73 6.88 -13.60
N LYS A 309 -23.81 5.60 -13.98
CA LYS A 309 -24.86 4.65 -13.57
C LYS A 309 -24.23 3.46 -12.84
N SER A 310 -24.89 2.99 -11.78
CA SER A 310 -24.52 1.72 -11.12
C SER A 310 -24.54 0.53 -12.10
N ILE A 311 -23.56 -0.36 -11.98
CA ILE A 311 -23.44 -1.60 -12.77
C ILE A 311 -24.66 -2.49 -12.57
N LYS A 312 -25.31 -2.47 -11.40
CA LYS A 312 -26.57 -3.19 -11.10
C LYS A 312 -27.69 -2.86 -12.08
N TYR A 313 -27.83 -1.57 -12.39
CA TYR A 313 -28.78 -1.10 -13.39
C TYR A 313 -28.35 -1.56 -14.79
N LEU A 314 -27.07 -1.42 -15.14
CA LEU A 314 -26.55 -1.79 -16.46
C LEU A 314 -26.62 -3.30 -16.76
N THR A 315 -26.43 -4.18 -15.78
CA THR A 315 -26.56 -5.63 -15.96
C THR A 315 -28.00 -6.04 -16.25
N THR A 316 -28.95 -5.31 -15.63
CA THR A 316 -30.40 -5.47 -15.84
C THR A 316 -30.82 -4.88 -17.20
N GLU A 317 -30.38 -3.66 -17.55
CA GLU A 317 -30.66 -2.98 -18.83
C GLU A 317 -30.13 -3.80 -20.03
N LEU A 318 -28.94 -4.39 -19.89
CA LEU A 318 -28.30 -5.20 -20.93
C LEU A 318 -28.66 -6.70 -20.85
N ASN A 319 -29.52 -7.11 -19.92
CA ASN A 319 -30.01 -8.49 -19.76
C ASN A 319 -28.89 -9.57 -19.70
N ILE A 320 -27.78 -9.25 -19.03
CA ILE A 320 -26.52 -10.02 -19.13
C ILE A 320 -26.62 -11.38 -18.43
N PHE A 321 -27.42 -11.47 -17.38
CA PHE A 321 -27.56 -12.65 -16.53
C PHE A 321 -28.95 -13.29 -16.65
N ARG A 322 -29.58 -13.19 -17.83
CA ARG A 322 -30.83 -13.89 -18.10
C ARG A 322 -30.59 -15.32 -18.54
N ASP A 323 -31.42 -16.22 -18.02
CA ASP A 323 -31.48 -17.61 -18.44
C ASP A 323 -32.35 -17.73 -19.71
N ASP A 324 -32.09 -18.75 -20.54
CA ASP A 324 -32.94 -19.01 -21.71
C ASP A 324 -34.32 -19.53 -21.23
N PRO A 325 -35.43 -18.80 -21.48
CA PRO A 325 -36.75 -19.18 -20.98
C PRO A 325 -37.25 -20.53 -21.52
N ALA A 326 -36.70 -21.02 -22.65
CA ALA A 326 -37.08 -22.31 -23.21
C ALA A 326 -36.46 -23.51 -22.46
N THR A 327 -35.32 -23.31 -21.79
CA THR A 327 -34.56 -24.39 -21.13
C THR A 327 -34.46 -24.22 -19.61
N PHE A 328 -34.65 -23.01 -19.09
CA PHE A 328 -34.53 -22.63 -17.69
C PHE A 328 -35.35 -23.53 -16.73
N ASN A 329 -36.67 -23.63 -16.91
CA ASN A 329 -37.54 -24.38 -15.99
C ASN A 329 -37.11 -25.85 -15.88
N GLY A 330 -36.90 -26.51 -17.03
CA GLY A 330 -36.44 -27.89 -17.06
C GLY A 330 -35.03 -28.08 -16.47
N ALA A 331 -34.15 -27.08 -16.57
CA ALA A 331 -32.85 -27.13 -15.92
C ALA A 331 -32.97 -27.02 -14.39
N VAL A 332 -33.84 -26.16 -13.87
CA VAL A 332 -34.12 -26.06 -12.42
C VAL A 332 -34.72 -27.36 -11.87
N ASP A 333 -35.73 -27.93 -12.55
CA ASP A 333 -36.34 -29.20 -12.16
C ASP A 333 -35.31 -30.35 -12.10
N LEU A 334 -34.35 -30.35 -13.04
CA LEU A 334 -33.24 -31.31 -13.05
C LEU A 334 -32.27 -31.13 -11.87
N LEU A 335 -31.97 -29.89 -11.47
CA LEU A 335 -31.08 -29.62 -10.34
C LEU A 335 -31.70 -30.02 -9.00
N ILE A 336 -33.01 -29.78 -8.84
CA ILE A 336 -33.78 -30.18 -7.66
C ILE A 336 -33.90 -31.71 -7.60
N SER A 337 -34.29 -32.36 -8.70
CA SER A 337 -34.42 -33.83 -8.74
C SER A 337 -33.09 -34.57 -8.59
N ALA A 338 -31.98 -33.97 -9.03
CA ALA A 338 -30.62 -34.46 -8.78
C ALA A 338 -30.12 -34.22 -7.35
N LYS A 339 -30.90 -33.56 -6.48
CA LYS A 339 -30.52 -33.13 -5.12
C LYS A 339 -29.26 -32.26 -5.06
N LEU A 340 -28.99 -31.51 -6.13
CA LEU A 340 -27.87 -30.57 -6.19
C LEU A 340 -28.23 -29.21 -5.58
N THR A 341 -29.52 -28.85 -5.63
CA THR A 341 -30.05 -27.62 -5.02
C THR A 341 -31.44 -27.86 -4.43
N GLU A 342 -31.83 -26.99 -3.49
CA GLU A 342 -33.19 -26.91 -2.96
C GLU A 342 -33.90 -25.64 -3.47
N GLU A 343 -35.23 -25.68 -3.57
CA GLU A 343 -36.07 -24.52 -3.88
C GLU A 343 -35.88 -23.36 -2.89
N SER A 344 -35.65 -23.70 -1.61
CA SER A 344 -35.24 -22.78 -0.53
C SER A 344 -33.99 -21.98 -0.91
N SER A 345 -32.97 -22.68 -1.41
CA SER A 345 -31.66 -22.15 -1.77
C SER A 345 -31.75 -21.30 -3.04
N ILE A 346 -32.53 -21.72 -4.03
CA ILE A 346 -32.81 -20.97 -5.26
C ILE A 346 -33.47 -19.62 -4.90
N CYS A 347 -34.56 -19.65 -4.11
CA CYS A 347 -35.25 -18.44 -3.67
C CYS A 347 -34.29 -17.50 -2.91
N SER A 348 -33.41 -18.04 -2.06
CA SER A 348 -32.41 -17.25 -1.34
C SER A 348 -31.36 -16.62 -2.25
N ALA A 349 -30.93 -17.31 -3.32
CA ALA A 349 -29.95 -16.83 -4.28
C ALA A 349 -30.51 -15.69 -5.13
N VAL A 350 -31.72 -15.87 -5.67
CA VAL A 350 -32.43 -14.86 -6.46
C VAL A 350 -32.69 -13.60 -5.63
N LYS A 351 -33.16 -13.74 -4.38
CA LYS A 351 -33.35 -12.59 -3.46
C LYS A 351 -32.07 -11.82 -3.17
N HIS A 352 -30.92 -12.49 -3.17
CA HIS A 352 -29.62 -11.85 -2.92
C HIS A 352 -29.08 -11.11 -4.16
N PHE A 353 -29.38 -11.59 -5.36
CA PHE A 353 -28.87 -11.02 -6.62
C PHE A 353 -29.93 -10.31 -7.48
N CYS A 354 -31.15 -10.11 -6.97
CA CYS A 354 -32.23 -9.40 -7.67
C CYS A 354 -31.83 -8.01 -8.14
N GLN A 355 -30.96 -7.31 -7.38
CA GLN A 355 -30.42 -5.99 -7.75
C GLN A 355 -29.61 -6.01 -9.05
N TYR A 356 -29.01 -7.14 -9.43
CA TYR A 356 -28.21 -7.30 -10.65
C TYR A 356 -29.02 -7.84 -11.84
N GLY A 357 -30.31 -8.13 -11.65
CA GLY A 357 -31.13 -8.78 -12.68
C GLY A 357 -30.68 -10.20 -13.03
N MET A 358 -30.18 -10.95 -12.03
CA MET A 358 -29.74 -12.34 -12.21
C MET A 358 -30.90 -13.32 -12.16
N ASP A 359 -31.08 -14.09 -13.23
CA ASP A 359 -31.99 -15.22 -13.26
C ASP A 359 -31.45 -16.40 -12.42
N PRO A 360 -32.30 -17.37 -12.05
CA PRO A 360 -31.98 -18.27 -10.94
C PRO A 360 -30.79 -19.22 -11.17
N LEU A 361 -30.49 -19.65 -12.40
CA LEU A 361 -29.29 -20.48 -12.65
C LEU A 361 -28.01 -19.64 -12.51
N HIS A 362 -28.01 -18.42 -13.05
CA HIS A 362 -26.90 -17.46 -12.86
C HIS A 362 -26.69 -17.12 -11.38
N ALA A 363 -27.78 -16.90 -10.62
CA ALA A 363 -27.73 -16.60 -9.20
C ALA A 363 -27.17 -17.77 -8.35
N LEU A 364 -27.48 -19.02 -8.70
CA LEU A 364 -26.92 -20.21 -8.05
C LEU A 364 -25.40 -20.32 -8.24
N VAL A 365 -24.90 -20.05 -9.46
CA VAL A 365 -23.45 -20.05 -9.75
C VAL A 365 -22.75 -18.89 -9.07
N ALA A 366 -23.34 -17.68 -9.11
CA ALA A 366 -22.81 -16.51 -8.41
C ALA A 366 -22.70 -16.71 -6.89
N ARG A 367 -23.56 -17.55 -6.30
CA ARG A 367 -23.51 -17.96 -4.89
C ARG A 367 -22.60 -19.17 -4.61
N ASN A 368 -21.93 -19.72 -5.65
CA ASN A 368 -21.11 -20.92 -5.59
C ASN A 368 -21.86 -22.17 -5.06
N LEU A 369 -23.19 -22.23 -5.26
CA LEU A 369 -24.02 -23.39 -4.92
C LEU A 369 -23.97 -24.46 -6.02
N VAL A 370 -23.72 -24.03 -7.25
CA VAL A 370 -23.65 -24.89 -8.45
C VAL A 370 -22.38 -24.54 -9.22
N SER A 371 -21.64 -25.55 -9.69
CA SER A 371 -20.43 -25.31 -10.47
C SER A 371 -20.75 -24.84 -11.89
N ILE A 372 -19.84 -24.07 -12.50
CA ILE A 372 -20.01 -23.59 -13.88
C ILE A 372 -20.19 -24.73 -14.90
N GLN A 373 -19.66 -25.92 -14.61
CA GLN A 373 -19.85 -27.12 -15.44
C GLN A 373 -21.31 -27.61 -15.41
N VAL A 374 -21.90 -27.68 -14.21
CA VAL A 374 -23.31 -28.09 -14.04
C VAL A 374 -24.24 -27.04 -14.64
N PHE A 375 -23.94 -25.75 -14.48
CA PHE A 375 -24.67 -24.65 -15.13
C PHE A 375 -24.67 -24.74 -16.66
N ARG A 376 -23.52 -25.06 -17.29
CA ARG A 376 -23.45 -25.26 -18.75
C ARG A 376 -24.14 -26.55 -19.21
N ALA A 377 -24.20 -27.59 -18.37
CA ALA A 377 -24.79 -28.88 -18.71
C ALA A 377 -26.32 -28.96 -18.53
N ALA A 378 -26.87 -28.35 -17.47
CA ALA A 378 -28.28 -28.51 -17.12
C ALA A 378 -29.28 -28.02 -18.21
N PRO A 379 -29.09 -26.86 -18.87
CA PRO A 379 -29.96 -26.42 -19.97
C PRO A 379 -29.90 -27.36 -21.18
N VAL A 380 -28.72 -27.87 -21.53
CA VAL A 380 -28.53 -28.81 -22.65
C VAL A 380 -29.23 -30.14 -22.36
N LEU A 381 -29.12 -30.66 -21.14
CA LEU A 381 -29.80 -31.88 -20.72
C LEU A 381 -31.33 -31.68 -20.67
N ALA A 382 -31.81 -30.53 -20.19
CA ALA A 382 -33.23 -30.18 -20.24
C ALA A 382 -33.77 -30.18 -21.69
N GLN A 383 -33.03 -29.58 -22.63
CA GLN A 383 -33.39 -29.54 -24.05
C GLN A 383 -33.38 -30.94 -24.70
N GLN A 384 -32.42 -31.79 -24.34
CA GLN A 384 -32.36 -33.19 -24.80
C GLN A 384 -33.49 -34.05 -24.23
N LEU A 385 -33.93 -33.80 -23.00
CA LEU A 385 -35.08 -34.49 -22.41
C LEU A 385 -36.41 -34.00 -23.00
N ALA A 386 -36.56 -32.70 -23.23
CA ALA A 386 -37.72 -32.13 -23.90
C ALA A 386 -37.90 -32.66 -25.34
N SER A 387 -36.81 -32.76 -26.11
CA SER A 387 -36.84 -33.34 -27.47
C SER A 387 -37.07 -34.87 -27.48
N LYS A 388 -36.57 -35.60 -26.47
CA LYS A 388 -36.87 -37.04 -26.29
C LYS A 388 -38.32 -37.32 -25.86
N LYS A 389 -38.97 -36.41 -25.12
CA LYS A 389 -40.41 -36.53 -24.79
C LYS A 389 -41.27 -36.33 -26.04
N LYS A 390 -41.03 -35.28 -26.83
CA LYS A 390 -41.76 -35.04 -28.10
C LYS A 390 -41.69 -36.24 -29.05
N LYS A 391 -40.49 -36.84 -29.22
CA LYS A 391 -40.29 -38.07 -30.03
C LYS A 391 -40.86 -39.38 -29.44
N LYS A 392 -41.61 -39.31 -28.34
CA LYS A 392 -42.35 -40.43 -27.75
C LYS A 392 -43.87 -40.19 -27.72
N GLU A 393 -44.29 -38.98 -28.09
CA GLU A 393 -45.69 -38.56 -28.18
C GLU A 393 -46.15 -38.48 -29.65
N GLU A 394 -45.20 -38.54 -30.59
CA GLU A 394 -45.33 -38.93 -32.01
C GLU A 394 -45.12 -40.44 -32.19
#